data_AF-A0A7K2P8I8-F1
#
_entry.id   AF-A0A7K2P8I8-F1
#
_cell.length_a   1.000
_cell.length_b   1.000
_cell.length_c   1.000
_cell.angle_alpha   90.00
_cell.angle_beta   90.00
_cell.angle_gamma   90.00
#
_symmetry.space_group_name_H-M   'P 1'
#
loop_
_entity.id
_entity.type
_entity.pdbx_description
1 polymer ?
#
loop_
_entity_poly.entity_id
_entity_poly.type
_entity_poly.pdbx_seq_one_letter_code
_entity_poly.pdbx_strand_id
1 'polypeptide(L)'
;GAGGGGMGGLLNGAEVGSEAKKLLETDADAYTWAAAAIGSQNAASYQLGTGAPVMAIGGFNGTDPSPTLAQFKKYVADGRIHYFIGGGAGGGMGGDSGSASQITSWVEDNFEEVTVGSATFYDLTSPTA
;
A
#
# COMPACT_ATOMS: atom_id res chain seq x y z
N GLY A 1 14.65 -5.60 38.88
CA GLY A 1 13.77 -6.01 37.77
C GLY A 1 13.99 -5.03 36.64
N ALA A 2 14.50 -5.50 35.51
CA ALA A 2 14.70 -4.65 34.34
C ALA A 2 13.39 -4.54 33.56
N GLY A 3 13.02 -3.30 33.25
CA GLY A 3 11.73 -2.89 32.71
C GLY A 3 11.38 -3.55 31.39
N GLY A 4 10.06 -3.70 31.18
CA GLY A 4 9.49 -4.23 29.95
C GLY A 4 9.94 -3.44 28.73
N GLY A 5 10.67 -4.11 27.85
CA GLY A 5 10.89 -3.66 26.48
C GLY A 5 9.56 -3.68 25.75
N GLY A 6 9.12 -2.49 25.33
CA GLY A 6 7.85 -2.28 24.67
C GLY A 6 7.70 -3.12 23.41
N MET A 7 6.51 -3.70 23.25
CA MET A 7 6.00 -4.39 22.06
C MET A 7 5.78 -3.43 20.86
N GLY A 8 6.58 -2.35 20.75
CA GLY A 8 6.34 -1.21 19.88
C GLY A 8 6.70 -1.40 18.40
N GLY A 9 7.23 -2.56 18.01
CA GLY A 9 7.62 -2.84 16.62
C GLY A 9 6.56 -3.53 15.77
N LEU A 10 5.47 -4.01 16.39
CA LEU A 10 4.42 -4.79 15.70
C LEU A 10 3.12 -4.00 15.50
N LEU A 11 2.98 -2.84 16.15
CA LEU A 11 1.77 -2.01 16.17
C LEU A 11 2.01 -0.57 15.70
N ASN A 12 3.27 -0.12 15.63
CA ASN A 12 3.63 1.13 14.95
C ASN A 12 3.75 0.83 13.46
N GLY A 13 2.61 0.54 12.88
CA GLY A 13 2.43 0.77 11.47
C GLY A 13 2.98 2.15 11.11
N ALA A 14 3.78 2.24 10.05
CA ALA A 14 4.45 3.47 9.62
C ALA A 14 3.58 4.67 9.97
N GLU A 15 4.03 5.57 10.86
CA GLU A 15 3.23 6.72 11.26
C GLU A 15 2.77 7.42 9.99
N VAL A 16 1.49 7.24 9.67
CA VAL A 16 0.93 7.77 8.44
C VAL A 16 0.94 9.27 8.63
N GLY A 17 1.87 9.95 7.96
CA GLY A 17 1.99 11.39 8.03
C GLY A 17 0.63 12.04 7.73
N SER A 18 0.34 13.17 8.38
CA SER A 18 -0.92 13.89 8.22
C SER A 18 -1.30 14.14 6.75
N GLU A 19 -0.29 14.36 5.91
CA GLU A 19 -0.39 14.60 4.49
C GLU A 19 -0.78 13.32 3.72
N ALA A 20 -0.14 12.18 4.02
CA ALA A 20 -0.50 10.87 3.47
C ALA A 20 -1.93 10.47 3.89
N LYS A 21 -2.30 10.73 5.14
CA LYS A 21 -3.66 10.52 5.62
C LYS A 21 -4.67 11.31 4.80
N LYS A 22 -4.43 12.62 4.65
CA LYS A 22 -5.32 13.51 3.89
C LYS A 22 -5.45 13.08 2.42
N LEU A 23 -4.35 12.65 1.80
CA LEU A 23 -4.37 12.12 0.44
C LEU A 23 -5.33 10.93 0.34
N LEU A 24 -5.18 9.93 1.22
CA LEU A 24 -5.97 8.71 1.17
C LEU A 24 -7.42 8.88 1.63
N GLU A 25 -7.74 9.92 2.40
CA GLU A 25 -9.12 10.27 2.76
C GLU A 25 -9.86 11.00 1.62
N THR A 26 -9.12 11.59 0.68
CA THR A 26 -9.72 12.34 -0.43
C THR A 26 -10.40 11.40 -1.41
N ASP A 27 -11.71 11.57 -1.58
CA ASP A 27 -12.58 10.76 -2.45
C ASP A 27 -12.54 9.25 -2.16
N ALA A 28 -12.16 8.86 -0.93
CA ALA A 28 -11.98 7.46 -0.54
C ALA A 28 -13.24 6.61 -0.74
N ASP A 29 -14.42 7.22 -0.60
CA ASP A 29 -15.73 6.60 -0.75
C ASP A 29 -16.09 6.27 -2.21
N ALA A 30 -15.40 6.87 -3.19
CA ALA A 30 -15.56 6.52 -4.60
C ALA A 30 -14.91 5.17 -4.97
N TYR A 31 -14.07 4.61 -4.09
CA TYR A 31 -13.28 3.42 -4.37
C TYR A 31 -13.63 2.28 -3.40
N THR A 32 -13.38 1.03 -3.83
CA THR A 32 -13.44 -0.11 -2.90
C THR A 32 -12.28 -0.06 -1.91
N TRP A 33 -11.10 0.38 -2.39
CA TRP A 33 -9.89 0.57 -1.60
C TRP A 33 -9.30 1.93 -1.92
N ALA A 34 -9.11 2.75 -0.89
CA ALA A 34 -8.42 4.04 -1.02
C ALA A 34 -6.93 3.84 -1.40
N ALA A 35 -6.34 2.72 -0.97
CA ALA A 35 -5.00 2.37 -1.40
C ALA A 35 -4.77 0.86 -1.48
N ALA A 36 -3.69 0.46 -2.13
CA ALA A 36 -3.09 -0.87 -2.03
C ALA A 36 -1.64 -0.76 -1.51
N ALA A 37 -1.24 -1.68 -0.64
CA ALA A 37 0.09 -1.71 -0.04
C ALA A 37 0.67 -3.13 -0.03
N ILE A 38 1.98 -3.25 -0.22
CA ILE A 38 2.70 -4.51 -0.01
C ILE A 38 2.80 -4.80 1.49
N GLY A 39 2.40 -6.01 1.88
CA GLY A 39 2.41 -6.46 3.26
C GLY A 39 1.14 -6.09 4.03
N SER A 40 0.54 -7.07 4.70
CA SER A 40 -0.69 -6.87 5.48
C SER A 40 -0.50 -5.93 6.67
N GLN A 41 0.68 -5.92 7.28
CA GLN A 41 1.01 -4.99 8.36
C GLN A 41 1.00 -3.54 7.86
N ASN A 42 1.62 -3.30 6.70
CA ASN A 42 1.65 -1.98 6.09
C ASN A 42 0.23 -1.52 5.71
N ALA A 43 -0.55 -2.39 5.05
CA ALA A 43 -1.95 -2.10 4.74
C ALA A 43 -2.78 -1.77 5.99
N ALA A 44 -2.61 -2.54 7.07
CA ALA A 44 -3.30 -2.29 8.34
C ALA A 44 -2.91 -0.94 8.96
N SER A 45 -1.64 -0.54 8.83
CA SER A 45 -1.12 0.74 9.31
C SER A 45 -1.86 1.92 8.68
N TYR A 46 -1.94 1.91 7.35
CA TYR A 46 -2.65 2.94 6.58
C TYR A 46 -4.15 2.91 6.85
N GLN A 47 -4.75 1.73 6.93
CA GLN A 47 -6.17 1.60 7.23
C GLN A 47 -6.52 2.14 8.63
N LEU A 48 -5.70 1.87 9.65
CA LEU A 48 -5.92 2.39 11.00
C LEU A 48 -5.68 3.91 11.09
N GLY A 49 -4.66 4.42 10.38
CA GLY A 49 -4.35 5.85 10.38
C GLY A 49 -5.41 6.70 9.67
N THR A 50 -5.99 6.18 8.59
CA THR A 50 -6.92 6.90 7.71
C THR A 50 -8.39 6.56 7.92
N GLY A 51 -8.68 5.37 8.47
CA GLY A 51 -10.04 4.83 8.51
C GLY A 51 -10.57 4.35 7.15
N ALA A 52 -9.79 4.48 6.08
CA ALA A 52 -10.16 4.07 4.73
C ALA A 52 -9.70 2.64 4.42
N PRO A 53 -10.43 1.86 3.61
CA PRO A 53 -10.03 0.49 3.27
C PRO A 53 -8.72 0.46 2.48
N VAL A 54 -7.79 -0.41 2.89
CA VAL A 54 -6.51 -0.60 2.21
C VAL A 54 -6.32 -2.07 1.81
N MET A 55 -6.04 -2.32 0.53
CA MET A 55 -5.76 -3.67 0.04
C MET A 55 -4.36 -4.12 0.44
N ALA A 56 -4.26 -5.27 1.10
CA ALA A 56 -2.99 -5.95 1.32
C ALA A 56 -2.59 -6.77 0.08
N ILE A 57 -1.34 -6.61 -0.35
CA ILE A 57 -0.72 -7.41 -1.41
C ILE A 57 0.37 -8.28 -0.79
N GLY A 58 0.37 -9.57 -1.13
CA GLY A 58 1.45 -10.47 -0.75
C GLY A 58 1.41 -11.00 0.68
N GLY A 59 0.29 -10.88 1.39
CA GLY A 59 0.16 -11.40 2.76
C GLY A 59 1.08 -10.70 3.75
N PHE A 60 1.53 -11.39 4.79
CA PHE A 60 2.35 -10.78 5.86
C PHE A 60 3.75 -10.35 5.37
N ASN A 61 4.39 -11.17 4.52
CA ASN A 61 5.78 -10.98 4.07
C ASN A 61 5.91 -10.50 2.61
N GLY A 62 4.81 -10.21 1.91
CA GLY A 62 4.86 -9.85 0.49
C GLY A 62 4.97 -11.05 -0.48
N THR A 63 4.93 -12.28 0.01
CA THR A 63 5.18 -13.51 -0.77
C THR A 63 3.92 -14.28 -1.18
N ASP A 64 2.76 -13.98 -0.58
CA ASP A 64 1.53 -14.67 -0.96
C ASP A 64 1.15 -14.30 -2.40
N PRO A 65 0.65 -15.25 -3.22
CA PRO A 65 0.25 -14.98 -4.60
C PRO A 65 -1.13 -14.31 -4.66
N SER A 66 -1.37 -13.29 -3.83
CA SER A 66 -2.66 -12.62 -3.69
C SER A 66 -2.51 -11.10 -3.46
N PRO A 67 -3.18 -10.27 -4.29
CA PRO A 67 -3.76 -10.65 -5.58
C PRO A 67 -2.68 -11.05 -6.60
N THR A 68 -3.07 -11.75 -7.66
CA THR A 68 -2.22 -11.90 -8.85
C THR A 68 -2.13 -10.58 -9.61
N LEU A 69 -1.10 -10.39 -10.46
CA LEU A 69 -1.00 -9.20 -11.32
C LEU A 69 -2.26 -9.00 -12.18
N ALA A 70 -2.81 -10.07 -12.76
CA ALA A 70 -4.00 -10.00 -13.60
C ALA A 70 -5.22 -9.49 -12.82
N GLN A 71 -5.41 -9.97 -11.58
CA GLN A 71 -6.49 -9.49 -10.72
C GLN A 71 -6.28 -8.03 -10.31
N PHE A 72 -5.05 -7.65 -9.95
CA PHE A 72 -4.72 -6.28 -9.59
C PHE A 72 -5.02 -5.31 -10.76
N LYS A 73 -4.56 -5.63 -11.97
CA LYS A 73 -4.87 -4.87 -13.19
C LYS A 73 -6.37 -4.73 -13.42
N LYS A 74 -7.13 -5.82 -13.20
CA LYS A 74 -8.58 -5.77 -13.29
C LYS A 74 -9.20 -4.81 -12.27
N TYR A 75 -8.74 -4.83 -11.02
CA TYR A 75 -9.25 -3.92 -10.00
C TYR A 75 -8.95 -2.45 -10.30
N VAL A 76 -7.77 -2.17 -10.86
CA VAL A 76 -7.42 -0.82 -11.34
C VAL A 76 -8.31 -0.41 -12.51
N ALA A 77 -8.45 -1.26 -13.52
CA ALA A 77 -9.31 -0.97 -14.68
C ALA A 77 -10.79 -0.81 -14.31
N ASP A 78 -11.27 -1.53 -13.30
CA ASP A 78 -12.63 -1.41 -12.76
C ASP A 78 -12.79 -0.17 -11.84
N GLY A 79 -11.75 0.64 -11.65
CA GLY A 79 -11.79 1.84 -10.79
C GLY A 79 -11.94 1.53 -9.29
N ARG A 80 -11.47 0.36 -8.84
CA ARG A 80 -11.69 -0.10 -7.46
C ARG A 80 -10.60 0.32 -6.49
N ILE A 81 -9.45 0.73 -6.98
CA ILE A 81 -8.27 1.10 -6.18
C ILE A 81 -7.83 2.50 -6.63
N HIS A 82 -7.70 3.43 -5.69
CA HIS A 82 -7.25 4.79 -6.00
C HIS A 82 -5.72 4.87 -6.07
N TYR A 83 -5.02 4.61 -4.96
CA TYR A 83 -3.56 4.71 -4.91
C TYR A 83 -2.88 3.35 -4.73
N PHE A 84 -1.64 3.24 -5.22
CA PHE A 84 -0.70 2.22 -4.77
C PHE A 84 0.38 2.89 -3.92
N ILE A 85 0.71 2.29 -2.78
CA ILE A 85 1.71 2.82 -1.85
C ILE A 85 3.06 2.19 -2.20
N GLY A 86 3.94 3.01 -2.79
CA GLY A 86 5.30 2.65 -3.14
C GLY A 86 6.25 2.71 -1.95
N GLY A 87 7.29 1.87 -1.95
CA GLY A 87 8.50 2.05 -1.15
C GLY A 87 8.31 2.45 0.31
N GLY A 88 7.76 1.58 1.16
CA GLY A 88 7.77 1.77 2.61
C GLY A 88 8.87 0.95 3.29
N ALA A 89 9.70 1.59 4.14
CA ALA A 89 10.80 0.99 4.89
C ALA A 89 10.43 -0.12 5.91
N GLY A 90 9.23 -0.70 5.83
CA GLY A 90 8.73 -1.73 6.74
C GLY A 90 7.93 -2.86 6.08
N GLY A 91 7.74 -2.86 4.76
CA GLY A 91 7.15 -3.98 4.04
C GLY A 91 8.26 -4.94 3.66
N GLY A 92 8.29 -6.11 4.31
CA GLY A 92 9.41 -7.06 4.29
C GLY A 92 10.02 -7.32 2.91
N MET A 93 11.29 -7.75 2.93
CA MET A 93 11.99 -8.40 1.81
C MET A 93 11.07 -9.41 1.12
N GLY A 94 10.25 -8.92 0.19
CA GLY A 94 9.39 -9.71 -0.66
C GLY A 94 10.29 -10.29 -1.72
N GLY A 95 10.52 -11.60 -1.64
CA GLY A 95 11.42 -12.31 -2.53
C GLY A 95 11.21 -11.90 -3.99
N ASP A 96 12.33 -11.69 -4.69
CA ASP A 96 12.50 -10.99 -5.97
C ASP A 96 11.70 -11.54 -7.18
N SER A 97 10.69 -12.39 -6.97
CA SER A 97 9.92 -13.04 -8.04
C SER A 97 8.42 -13.26 -7.75
N GLY A 98 7.86 -12.65 -6.69
CA GLY A 98 6.45 -12.82 -6.30
C GLY A 98 5.45 -11.89 -7.00
N SER A 99 4.15 -12.14 -6.80
CA SER A 99 3.07 -11.27 -7.34
C SER A 99 3.18 -9.82 -6.89
N ALA A 100 3.67 -9.58 -5.67
CA ALA A 100 3.96 -8.24 -5.16
C ALA A 100 4.95 -7.49 -6.08
N SER A 101 6.09 -8.10 -6.39
CA SER A 101 7.12 -7.51 -7.27
C SER A 101 6.57 -7.23 -8.67
N GLN A 102 5.80 -8.16 -9.23
CA GLN A 102 5.16 -7.98 -10.54
C GLN A 102 4.15 -6.83 -10.56
N ILE A 103 3.40 -6.65 -9.47
CA ILE A 103 2.45 -5.54 -9.31
C ILE A 103 3.21 -4.23 -9.17
N THR A 104 4.23 -4.17 -8.30
CA THR A 104 5.05 -2.98 -8.10
C THR A 104 5.65 -2.50 -9.43
N SER A 105 6.35 -3.36 -10.17
CA SER A 105 6.96 -2.96 -11.44
C SER A 105 5.91 -2.49 -12.46
N TRP A 106 4.77 -3.19 -12.54
CA TRP A 106 3.71 -2.73 -13.44
C TRP A 106 3.16 -1.36 -13.04
N VAL A 107 3.01 -1.08 -11.75
CA VAL A 107 2.53 0.23 -11.29
C VAL A 107 3.54 1.33 -11.62
N GLU A 108 4.80 1.11 -11.26
CA GLU A 108 5.89 2.07 -11.50
C GLU A 108 6.06 2.40 -13.00
N ASP A 109 5.86 1.41 -13.86
CA ASP A 109 5.96 1.59 -15.32
C ASP A 109 4.75 2.32 -15.94
N ASN A 110 3.59 2.36 -15.29
CA ASN A 110 2.31 2.75 -15.93
C ASN A 110 1.58 3.93 -15.28
N PHE A 111 1.98 4.39 -14.09
CA PHE A 111 1.24 5.42 -13.34
C PHE A 111 2.14 6.53 -12.80
N GLU A 112 1.55 7.70 -12.56
CA GLU A 112 2.27 8.86 -12.05
C GLU A 112 2.67 8.67 -10.59
N GLU A 113 3.94 8.91 -10.29
CA GLU A 113 4.46 8.94 -8.93
C GLU A 113 4.08 10.24 -8.22
N VAL A 114 3.43 10.10 -7.06
CA VAL A 114 3.01 11.19 -6.18
C VAL A 114 3.74 11.04 -4.85
N THR A 115 4.70 11.91 -4.58
CA THR A 115 5.39 11.95 -3.28
C THR A 115 4.65 12.87 -2.31
N VAL A 116 4.23 12.33 -1.17
CA VAL A 116 3.54 13.08 -0.10
C VAL A 116 4.28 12.90 1.22
N GLY A 117 4.96 13.95 1.67
CA GLY A 117 5.85 13.88 2.82
C GLY A 117 7.05 12.98 2.53
N SER A 118 7.19 11.90 3.30
CA SER A 118 8.21 10.87 3.12
C SER A 118 7.70 9.60 2.43
N ALA A 119 6.42 9.54 2.07
CA ALA A 119 5.79 8.38 1.45
C ALA A 119 5.59 8.60 -0.05
N THR A 120 5.81 7.53 -0.82
CA THR A 120 5.60 7.50 -2.26
C THR A 120 4.28 6.81 -2.55
N PHE A 121 3.46 7.43 -3.39
CA PHE A 121 2.21 6.88 -3.91
C PHE A 121 2.27 6.85 -5.42
N TYR A 122 1.44 6.01 -6.04
CA TYR A 122 1.16 6.03 -7.47
C TYR A 122 -0.34 6.17 -7.65
N ASP A 123 -0.77 7.14 -8.44
CA ASP A 123 -2.19 7.36 -8.74
C ASP A 123 -2.65 6.39 -9.83
N LEU A 124 -3.44 5.38 -9.45
CA LEU A 124 -3.91 4.33 -10.35
C LEU A 124 -5.05 4.82 -11.27
N THR A 125 -5.47 6.07 -11.12
CA THR A 125 -6.44 6.73 -12.00
C THR A 125 -5.79 7.67 -13.01
N SER A 126 -4.47 7.87 -12.92
CA SER A 126 -3.68 8.74 -13.79
C SER A 126 -2.56 7.95 -14.50
N PRO A 127 -2.88 7.22 -15.59
CA PRO A 127 -1.88 6.50 -16.38
C PRO A 127 -0.87 7.45 -17.05
N THR A 128 0.37 7.02 -17.21
CA THR A 128 1.45 7.80 -17.84
C THR A 128 1.50 7.71 -19.37
N ALA A 129 0.58 6.96 -19.99
CA ALA A 129 0.49 6.71 -21.44
C ALA A 129 -0.88 7.07 -22.02
#